data_AF-A0A1Y2JQ60-F1
#
_entry.id   AF-A0A1Y2JQ60-F1
#
_cell.length_a   1.000
_cell.length_b   1.000
_cell.length_c   1.000
_cell.angle_alpha   90.00
_cell.angle_beta   90.00
_cell.angle_gamma   90.00
#
_symmetry.space_group_name_H-M   'P 1'
#
loop_
_entity.id
_entity.type
_entity.pdbx_description
1 polymer ?
#
loop_
_entity_poly.entity_id
_entity_poly.type
_entity_poly.pdbx_seq_one_letter_code
_entity_poly.pdbx_strand_id
1 'polypeptide(L)'
;MTFLRSSALASASFIVMAVGCLVSLPADSQPAAAQERLVDAAGNMHIPKDYRTTYEFLGSWSVAGEKGAKEMHVVYASPGTAAAYRASGKFPDGSILVKEVYDASTSDMTTGTVSHQGTLKGWFMMVKDSKNSYPDNKLWGNGWGWSWFDANNPVKTTSTSFRSDCLGCHIPAQATDWIYVQGYPALKK
;
A
#
# COMPACT_ATOMS: atom_id res chain seq x y z
N MET A 1 87.17 48.15 -22.75
CA MET A 1 86.87 47.56 -21.43
C MET A 1 85.62 46.71 -21.58
N THR A 2 85.79 45.41 -21.33
CA THR A 2 84.85 44.30 -21.52
C THR A 2 83.54 44.51 -20.77
N PHE A 3 82.37 44.28 -21.39
CA PHE A 3 81.19 43.85 -20.63
C PHE A 3 80.34 42.84 -21.40
N LEU A 4 79.94 41.85 -20.61
CA LEU A 4 79.33 40.55 -20.89
C LEU A 4 78.01 40.59 -21.68
N ARG A 5 77.81 39.54 -22.47
CA ARG A 5 76.51 39.12 -23.01
C ARG A 5 75.69 38.46 -21.89
N SER A 6 74.43 38.87 -21.73
CA SER A 6 73.42 38.12 -20.97
C SER A 6 72.25 37.78 -21.89
N SER A 7 72.03 36.47 -22.06
CA SER A 7 70.94 35.87 -22.83
C SER A 7 69.64 35.89 -22.02
N ALA A 8 68.55 36.33 -22.63
CA ALA A 8 67.21 36.29 -22.06
C ALA A 8 66.63 34.87 -22.13
N LEU A 9 66.16 34.34 -21.00
CA LEU A 9 65.39 33.09 -20.90
C LEU A 9 63.89 33.45 -20.88
N ALA A 10 63.19 33.09 -21.95
CA ALA A 10 61.72 33.10 -21.99
C ALA A 10 61.21 31.81 -21.34
N SER A 11 60.53 31.94 -20.20
CA SER A 11 59.94 30.81 -19.48
C SER A 11 58.56 30.51 -20.08
N ALA A 12 58.41 29.34 -20.70
CA ALA A 12 57.12 28.83 -21.17
C ALA A 12 56.40 28.11 -20.02
N SER A 13 55.24 28.61 -19.61
CA SER A 13 54.37 27.92 -18.64
C SER A 13 53.69 26.71 -19.28
N PHE A 14 53.99 25.51 -18.78
CA PHE A 14 53.23 24.30 -19.08
C PHE A 14 51.99 24.25 -18.18
N ILE A 15 50.80 24.24 -18.78
CA ILE A 15 49.54 23.93 -18.09
C ILE A 15 49.41 22.40 -18.05
N VAL A 16 49.49 21.83 -16.85
CA VAL A 16 49.21 20.40 -16.62
C VAL A 16 47.70 20.25 -16.41
N MET A 17 46.99 19.70 -17.40
CA MET A 17 45.62 19.20 -17.19
C MET A 17 45.70 17.84 -16.48
N ALA A 18 45.36 17.80 -15.20
CA ALA A 18 45.13 16.55 -14.49
C ALA A 18 43.74 16.01 -14.89
N VAL A 19 43.72 14.95 -15.68
CA VAL A 19 42.51 14.15 -15.93
C VAL A 19 42.22 13.36 -14.65
N GLY A 20 41.25 13.82 -13.87
CA GLY A 20 40.78 13.11 -12.69
C GLY A 20 39.93 11.90 -13.10
N CYS A 21 40.43 10.69 -12.88
CA CYS A 21 39.61 9.48 -12.92
C CYS A 21 38.58 9.53 -11.79
N LEU A 22 37.32 9.79 -12.12
CA LEU A 22 36.19 9.57 -11.22
C LEU A 22 36.03 8.06 -11.01
N VAL A 23 36.51 7.57 -9.87
CA VAL A 23 36.24 6.20 -9.44
C VAL A 23 34.82 6.18 -8.87
N SER A 24 33.87 5.67 -9.64
CA SER A 24 32.51 5.42 -9.16
C SER A 24 32.56 4.33 -8.08
N LEU A 25 32.27 4.70 -6.84
CA LEU A 25 32.04 3.73 -5.78
C LEU A 25 30.74 2.97 -6.11
N PRO A 26 30.70 1.64 -5.98
CA PRO A 26 29.46 0.90 -6.11
C PRO A 26 28.53 1.34 -4.98
N ALA A 27 27.30 1.73 -5.33
CA ALA A 27 26.26 1.93 -4.34
C ALA A 27 25.99 0.58 -3.66
N ASP A 28 26.15 0.51 -2.34
CA ASP A 28 25.74 -0.65 -1.56
C ASP A 28 24.26 -0.91 -1.83
N SER A 29 23.97 -1.98 -2.56
CA SER A 29 22.61 -2.49 -2.71
C SER A 29 22.17 -2.99 -1.34
N GLN A 30 21.37 -2.18 -0.63
CA GLN A 30 20.63 -2.68 0.54
C GLN A 30 19.89 -3.95 0.12
N PRO A 31 20.03 -5.07 0.87
CA PRO A 31 19.24 -6.24 0.60
C PRO A 31 17.77 -5.82 0.68
N ALA A 32 17.03 -6.06 -0.41
CA ALA A 32 15.59 -5.88 -0.42
C ALA A 32 15.03 -6.62 0.80
N ALA A 33 14.34 -5.90 1.69
CA ALA A 33 13.73 -6.49 2.86
C ALA A 33 12.91 -7.70 2.38
N ALA A 34 13.13 -8.86 3.01
CA ALA A 34 12.39 -10.07 2.68
C ALA A 34 10.90 -9.73 2.75
N GLN A 35 10.21 -9.85 1.61
CA GLN A 35 8.81 -9.48 1.52
C GLN A 35 8.01 -10.31 2.52
N GLU A 36 7.27 -9.63 3.42
CA GLU A 36 6.49 -10.28 4.45
C GLU A 36 5.56 -11.31 3.81
N ARG A 37 5.62 -12.56 4.28
CA ARG A 37 4.71 -13.61 3.82
C ARG A 37 3.38 -13.46 4.55
N LEU A 38 2.44 -12.75 3.93
CA LEU A 38 1.13 -12.40 4.50
C LEU A 38 0.09 -13.53 4.46
N VAL A 39 0.38 -14.57 3.67
CA VAL A 39 -0.44 -15.78 3.54
C VAL A 39 0.46 -16.99 3.71
N ASP A 40 0.16 -17.84 4.69
CA ASP A 40 0.92 -19.07 4.91
C ASP A 40 0.52 -20.19 3.92
N ALA A 41 1.19 -21.34 4.00
CA ALA A 41 0.94 -22.46 3.10
C ALA A 41 -0.48 -23.07 3.24
N ALA A 42 -1.17 -22.83 4.35
CA ALA A 42 -2.55 -23.26 4.58
C ALA A 42 -3.58 -22.18 4.18
N GLY A 43 -3.14 -21.02 3.73
CA GLY A 43 -4.01 -19.91 3.36
C GLY A 43 -4.44 -19.06 4.55
N ASN A 44 -3.79 -19.18 5.71
CA ASN A 44 -4.05 -18.26 6.82
C ASN A 44 -3.45 -16.90 6.49
N MET A 45 -4.27 -15.86 6.63
CA MET A 45 -3.89 -14.46 6.39
C MET A 45 -3.53 -13.77 7.71
N HIS A 46 -2.72 -12.72 7.64
CA HIS A 46 -2.58 -11.73 8.70
C HIS A 46 -2.42 -10.31 8.13
N ILE A 47 -2.78 -9.31 8.92
CA ILE A 47 -2.66 -7.91 8.53
C ILE A 47 -1.17 -7.53 8.43
N PRO A 48 -0.72 -6.94 7.30
CA PRO A 48 0.66 -6.47 7.16
C PRO A 48 0.99 -5.47 8.28
N LYS A 49 2.23 -5.42 8.76
CA LYS A 49 2.54 -4.49 9.87
C LYS A 49 2.60 -3.03 9.42
N ASP A 50 3.20 -2.79 8.27
CA ASP A 50 3.56 -1.44 7.80
C ASP A 50 2.67 -0.95 6.65
N TYR A 51 1.46 -1.52 6.46
CA TYR A 51 0.59 -1.15 5.34
C TYR A 51 0.25 0.34 5.34
N ARG A 52 0.07 0.99 6.49
CA ARG A 52 -0.28 2.43 6.53
C ARG A 52 0.77 3.32 5.86
N THR A 53 2.03 2.91 5.84
CA THR A 53 3.14 3.66 5.23
C THR A 53 3.60 3.08 3.90
N THR A 54 3.27 1.83 3.61
CA THR A 54 3.72 1.13 2.40
C THR A 54 2.62 0.92 1.37
N TYR A 55 1.35 0.93 1.76
CA TYR A 55 0.21 0.71 0.88
C TYR A 55 -0.38 2.03 0.40
N GLU A 56 -1.01 1.96 -0.77
CA GLU A 56 -1.67 3.08 -1.41
C GLU A 56 -3.04 3.31 -0.77
N PHE A 57 -3.30 4.49 -0.23
CA PHE A 57 -4.65 4.87 0.20
C PHE A 57 -5.59 4.91 -1.00
N LEU A 58 -6.67 4.12 -0.95
CA LEU A 58 -7.66 4.06 -2.02
C LEU A 58 -8.80 5.06 -1.82
N GLY A 59 -9.28 5.20 -0.59
CA GLY A 59 -10.44 6.00 -0.24
C GLY A 59 -11.02 5.67 1.13
N SER A 60 -12.03 6.42 1.52
CA SER A 60 -12.72 6.27 2.80
C SER A 60 -14.24 6.27 2.64
N TRP A 61 -14.91 5.54 3.52
CA TRP A 61 -16.37 5.52 3.62
C TRP A 61 -16.81 6.08 4.97
N SER A 62 -17.89 6.84 4.95
CA SER A 62 -18.59 7.28 6.16
C SER A 62 -19.92 6.54 6.23
N VAL A 63 -20.10 5.73 7.27
CA VAL A 63 -21.38 5.07 7.56
C VAL A 63 -22.21 6.03 8.40
N ALA A 64 -23.38 6.41 7.91
CA ALA A 64 -24.24 7.36 8.61
C ALA A 64 -24.68 6.82 9.99
N GLY A 65 -24.68 7.72 10.98
CA GLY A 65 -25.34 7.54 12.27
C GLY A 65 -26.47 8.55 12.44
N GLU A 66 -27.06 8.61 13.63
CA GLU A 66 -28.10 9.60 13.96
C GLU A 66 -27.55 11.04 13.96
N LYS A 67 -26.30 11.22 14.42
CA LYS A 67 -25.57 12.49 14.43
C LYS A 67 -24.16 12.29 13.88
N GLY A 68 -23.93 12.72 12.65
CA GLY A 68 -22.68 12.50 11.94
C GLY A 68 -22.49 11.04 11.50
N ALA A 69 -21.25 10.59 11.38
CA ALA A 69 -20.91 9.21 11.09
C ALA A 69 -21.06 8.34 12.34
N LYS A 70 -21.52 7.10 12.15
CA LYS A 70 -21.43 6.01 13.13
C LYS A 70 -20.08 5.31 13.03
N GLU A 71 -19.62 5.06 11.80
CA GLU A 71 -18.34 4.41 11.54
C GLU A 71 -17.62 5.13 10.39
N MET A 72 -16.29 5.07 10.44
CA MET A 72 -15.42 5.52 9.35
C MET A 72 -14.60 4.32 8.88
N HIS A 73 -14.62 4.04 7.59
CA HIS A 73 -13.83 2.96 7.00
C HIS A 73 -12.75 3.54 6.10
N VAL A 74 -11.54 3.00 6.17
CA VAL A 74 -10.37 3.50 5.44
C VAL A 74 -9.75 2.34 4.69
N VAL A 75 -9.56 2.47 3.38
CA VAL A 75 -9.13 1.36 2.53
C VAL A 75 -7.79 1.65 1.89
N TYR A 76 -6.89 0.68 1.98
CA TYR A 76 -5.56 0.69 1.41
C TYR A 76 -5.38 -0.49 0.46
N ALA A 77 -4.51 -0.34 -0.53
CA ALA A 77 -4.12 -1.41 -1.45
C ALA A 77 -2.61 -1.59 -1.50
N SER A 78 -2.16 -2.83 -1.68
CA SER A 78 -0.74 -3.13 -1.89
C SER A 78 -0.13 -2.27 -3.03
N PRO A 79 1.18 -1.95 -2.96
CA PRO A 79 1.85 -1.13 -3.97
C PRO A 79 1.56 -1.55 -5.41
N GLY A 80 1.27 -0.57 -6.28
CA GLY A 80 1.05 -0.80 -7.70
C GLY A 80 -0.34 -1.33 -8.06
N THR A 81 -1.15 -1.76 -7.08
CA THR A 81 -2.52 -2.23 -7.32
C THR A 81 -3.37 -1.13 -7.96
N ALA A 82 -3.31 0.12 -7.48
CA ALA A 82 -4.13 1.18 -8.05
C ALA A 82 -3.72 1.52 -9.48
N ALA A 83 -2.41 1.55 -9.77
CA ALA A 83 -1.90 1.80 -11.12
C ALA A 83 -2.31 0.69 -12.10
N ALA A 84 -2.17 -0.58 -11.70
CA ALA A 84 -2.58 -1.73 -12.51
C ALA A 84 -4.10 -1.74 -12.77
N TYR A 85 -4.90 -1.39 -11.75
CA TYR A 85 -6.34 -1.27 -11.88
C TYR A 85 -6.71 -0.14 -12.84
N ARG A 86 -6.11 1.05 -12.73
CA ARG A 86 -6.35 2.15 -13.68
C ARG A 86 -6.01 1.74 -15.12
N ALA A 87 -4.94 0.98 -15.33
CA ALA A 87 -4.54 0.53 -16.66
C ALA A 87 -5.52 -0.51 -17.25
N SER A 88 -5.98 -1.47 -16.46
CA SER A 88 -6.69 -2.67 -16.96
C SER A 88 -8.17 -2.78 -16.60
N GLY A 89 -8.62 -2.00 -15.62
CA GLY A 89 -9.92 -2.14 -14.96
C GLY A 89 -10.04 -3.36 -14.04
N LYS A 90 -8.93 -4.04 -13.72
CA LYS A 90 -8.91 -5.28 -12.94
C LYS A 90 -7.89 -5.21 -11.81
N PHE A 91 -8.19 -5.84 -10.68
CA PHE A 91 -7.21 -6.06 -9.63
C PHE A 91 -6.26 -7.19 -10.08
N PRO A 92 -4.93 -6.96 -10.14
CA PRO A 92 -3.99 -8.03 -10.46
C PRO A 92 -3.95 -9.09 -9.36
N ASP A 93 -3.67 -10.35 -9.73
CA ASP A 93 -3.43 -11.43 -8.76
C ASP A 93 -2.35 -11.03 -7.76
N GLY A 94 -2.56 -11.40 -6.50
CA GLY A 94 -1.70 -11.01 -5.38
C GLY A 94 -1.99 -9.61 -4.82
N SER A 95 -2.92 -8.84 -5.41
CA SER A 95 -3.36 -7.57 -4.81
C SER A 95 -3.94 -7.81 -3.42
N ILE A 96 -3.57 -6.96 -2.48
CA ILE A 96 -4.08 -7.00 -1.11
C ILE A 96 -4.83 -5.72 -0.85
N LEU A 97 -6.06 -5.85 -0.37
CA LEU A 97 -6.86 -4.73 0.12
C LEU A 97 -7.00 -4.86 1.63
N VAL A 98 -6.67 -3.79 2.36
CA VAL A 98 -6.85 -3.70 3.81
C VAL A 98 -7.85 -2.57 4.08
N LYS A 99 -8.99 -2.93 4.64
CA LYS A 99 -10.02 -1.99 5.08
C LYS A 99 -10.01 -1.93 6.59
N GLU A 100 -9.66 -0.78 7.14
CA GLU A 100 -9.84 -0.46 8.54
C GLU A 100 -11.30 -0.07 8.81
N VAL A 101 -11.83 -0.45 9.95
CA VAL A 101 -13.14 -0.04 10.43
C VAL A 101 -13.00 0.61 11.80
N TYR A 102 -13.39 1.88 11.89
CA TYR A 102 -13.41 2.63 13.14
C TYR A 102 -14.85 2.95 13.55
N ASP A 103 -15.12 2.93 14.85
CA ASP A 103 -16.20 3.78 15.38
C ASP A 103 -15.82 5.25 15.16
N ALA A 104 -16.80 6.08 14.82
CA ALA A 104 -16.58 7.49 14.57
C ALA A 104 -16.75 8.32 15.85
N SER A 105 -15.99 9.41 15.95
CA SER A 105 -16.18 10.47 16.96
C SER A 105 -16.69 11.72 16.26
N THR A 106 -17.79 12.28 16.76
CA THR A 106 -18.45 13.45 16.16
C THR A 106 -18.44 14.62 17.14
N SER A 107 -18.05 15.80 16.66
CA SER A 107 -18.02 17.03 17.46
C SER A 107 -18.23 18.27 16.59
N ASP A 108 -18.64 19.36 17.21
CA ASP A 108 -18.67 20.66 16.54
C ASP A 108 -17.25 21.23 16.44
N MET A 109 -16.87 21.60 15.23
CA MET A 109 -15.61 22.27 14.90
C MET A 109 -15.89 23.59 14.18
N THR A 110 -14.86 24.39 13.94
CA THR A 110 -15.01 25.68 13.23
C THR A 110 -15.55 25.53 11.80
N THR A 111 -15.44 24.33 11.22
CA THR A 111 -15.97 23.98 9.89
C THR A 111 -17.37 23.35 9.94
N GLY A 112 -18.00 23.25 11.11
CA GLY A 112 -19.31 22.62 11.33
C GLY A 112 -19.23 21.35 12.19
N THR A 113 -20.32 20.58 12.24
CA THR A 113 -20.35 19.27 12.89
C THR A 113 -19.55 18.26 12.05
N VAL A 114 -18.45 17.75 12.62
CA VAL A 114 -17.48 16.91 11.92
C VAL A 114 -17.36 15.57 12.61
N SER A 115 -17.28 14.50 11.82
CA SER A 115 -16.91 13.17 12.28
C SER A 115 -15.49 12.82 11.85
N HIS A 116 -14.74 12.16 12.72
CA HIS A 116 -13.43 11.61 12.43
C HIS A 116 -13.29 10.19 12.98
N GLN A 117 -12.21 9.51 12.60
CA GLN A 117 -11.88 8.17 13.11
C GLN A 117 -11.69 8.25 14.63
N GLY A 118 -12.38 7.39 15.36
CA GLY A 118 -12.23 7.18 16.80
C GLY A 118 -11.53 5.86 17.07
N THR A 119 -12.23 4.94 17.75
CA THR A 119 -11.69 3.64 18.14
C THR A 119 -11.67 2.67 16.96
N LEU A 120 -10.52 2.02 16.72
CA LEU A 120 -10.43 0.95 15.73
C LEU A 120 -11.18 -0.30 16.23
N LYS A 121 -12.03 -0.86 15.36
CA LYS A 121 -12.76 -2.11 15.62
C LYS A 121 -12.04 -3.32 15.04
N GLY A 122 -11.40 -3.14 13.89
CA GLY A 122 -10.66 -4.19 13.24
C GLY A 122 -10.38 -3.91 11.77
N TRP A 123 -9.99 -4.96 11.08
CA TRP A 123 -9.63 -4.94 9.68
C TRP A 123 -10.39 -5.99 8.91
N PHE A 124 -10.84 -5.62 7.73
CA PHE A 124 -11.21 -6.56 6.69
C PHE A 124 -10.10 -6.60 5.64
N MET A 125 -9.52 -7.78 5.42
CA MET A 125 -8.49 -8.01 4.42
C MET A 125 -9.00 -8.90 3.30
N MET A 126 -8.69 -8.51 2.06
CA MET A 126 -8.93 -9.33 0.89
C MET A 126 -7.63 -9.51 0.09
N VAL A 127 -7.41 -10.73 -0.43
CA VAL A 127 -6.21 -11.07 -1.23
C VAL A 127 -6.65 -11.64 -2.57
N LYS A 128 -6.26 -11.01 -3.69
CA LYS A 128 -6.65 -11.47 -5.03
C LYS A 128 -5.93 -12.78 -5.36
N ASP A 129 -6.70 -13.81 -5.71
CA ASP A 129 -6.18 -15.11 -6.11
C ASP A 129 -7.13 -15.76 -7.12
N SER A 130 -6.96 -15.43 -8.40
CA SER A 130 -7.76 -16.03 -9.48
C SER A 130 -7.57 -17.54 -9.64
N LYS A 131 -6.48 -18.09 -9.09
CA LYS A 131 -6.09 -19.50 -9.22
C LYS A 131 -6.76 -20.39 -8.19
N ASN A 132 -7.40 -19.81 -7.16
CA ASN A 132 -8.01 -20.54 -6.06
C ASN A 132 -7.01 -21.51 -5.42
N SER A 133 -5.88 -20.97 -4.98
CA SER A 133 -4.70 -21.68 -4.48
C SER A 133 -4.95 -22.44 -3.17
N TYR A 134 -6.06 -22.15 -2.47
CA TYR A 134 -6.44 -22.74 -1.19
C TYR A 134 -7.87 -23.33 -1.22
N PRO A 135 -8.14 -24.34 -2.06
CA PRO A 135 -9.50 -24.82 -2.33
C PRO A 135 -10.22 -25.40 -1.11
N ASP A 136 -9.48 -25.93 -0.13
CA ASP A 136 -10.04 -26.52 1.10
C ASP A 136 -10.22 -25.48 2.22
N ASN A 137 -9.70 -24.27 2.04
CA ASN A 137 -9.81 -23.21 3.04
C ASN A 137 -11.09 -22.40 2.80
N LYS A 138 -12.01 -22.44 3.77
CA LYS A 138 -13.32 -21.78 3.70
C LYS A 138 -13.27 -20.25 3.64
N LEU A 139 -12.11 -19.65 3.84
CA LEU A 139 -11.87 -18.22 3.68
C LEU A 139 -11.45 -17.84 2.25
N TRP A 140 -11.37 -18.81 1.34
CA TRP A 140 -10.95 -18.59 -0.04
C TRP A 140 -12.04 -19.02 -1.02
N GLY A 141 -12.22 -18.22 -2.07
CA GLY A 141 -13.17 -18.49 -3.12
C GLY A 141 -13.54 -17.23 -3.90
N ASN A 142 -14.23 -17.41 -5.02
CA ASN A 142 -14.61 -16.30 -5.92
C ASN A 142 -13.42 -15.43 -6.37
N GLY A 143 -12.22 -16.02 -6.45
CA GLY A 143 -11.00 -15.33 -6.88
C GLY A 143 -10.34 -14.48 -5.80
N TRP A 144 -10.71 -14.67 -4.52
CA TRP A 144 -10.21 -13.89 -3.39
C TRP A 144 -10.06 -14.74 -2.11
N GLY A 145 -9.11 -14.38 -1.26
CA GLY A 145 -9.12 -14.67 0.17
C GLY A 145 -9.85 -13.56 0.93
N TRP A 146 -10.59 -13.90 1.98
CA TRP A 146 -11.48 -13.00 2.72
C TRP A 146 -11.32 -13.20 4.21
N SER A 147 -11.01 -12.16 4.97
CA SER A 147 -10.80 -12.32 6.40
C SER A 147 -11.02 -11.05 7.21
N TRP A 148 -11.63 -11.22 8.37
CA TRP A 148 -11.78 -10.20 9.39
C TRP A 148 -10.85 -10.47 10.58
N PHE A 149 -10.21 -9.41 11.05
CA PHE A 149 -9.35 -9.39 12.23
C PHE A 149 -9.85 -8.35 13.22
N ASP A 150 -10.10 -8.76 14.46
CA ASP A 150 -10.44 -7.82 15.52
C ASP A 150 -9.24 -6.93 15.87
N ALA A 151 -9.51 -5.68 16.30
CA ALA A 151 -8.46 -4.67 16.56
C ALA A 151 -7.36 -5.14 17.54
N ASN A 152 -7.67 -6.08 18.42
CA ASN A 152 -6.72 -6.63 19.40
C ASN A 152 -5.85 -7.78 18.84
N ASN A 153 -6.14 -8.29 17.65
CA ASN A 153 -5.43 -9.43 17.08
C ASN A 153 -5.32 -9.36 15.55
N PRO A 154 -4.31 -8.65 15.02
CA PRO A 154 -4.09 -8.54 13.57
C PRO A 154 -3.55 -9.82 12.91
N VAL A 155 -3.26 -10.88 13.70
CA VAL A 155 -2.63 -12.11 13.18
C VAL A 155 -3.56 -13.32 13.17
N LYS A 156 -4.72 -13.24 13.82
CA LYS A 156 -5.68 -14.34 13.88
C LYS A 156 -7.07 -13.84 13.53
N THR A 157 -7.60 -14.36 12.42
CA THR A 157 -8.95 -14.08 11.95
C THR A 157 -10.01 -14.65 12.90
N THR A 158 -11.14 -13.94 13.01
CA THR A 158 -12.37 -14.48 13.61
C THR A 158 -13.39 -14.92 12.56
N SER A 159 -13.15 -14.64 11.27
CA SER A 159 -13.92 -15.24 10.18
C SER A 159 -13.76 -16.75 10.13
N THR A 160 -14.86 -17.43 9.82
CA THR A 160 -14.96 -18.89 9.70
C THR A 160 -15.22 -19.33 8.26
N SER A 161 -15.90 -18.51 7.46
CA SER A 161 -16.22 -18.79 6.07
C SER A 161 -16.56 -17.51 5.32
N PHE A 162 -15.95 -17.29 4.14
CA PHE A 162 -16.27 -16.11 3.35
C PHE A 162 -17.73 -16.09 2.90
N ARG A 163 -18.36 -17.26 2.74
CA ARG A 163 -19.75 -17.39 2.26
C ARG A 163 -20.76 -16.86 3.27
N SER A 164 -20.57 -17.17 4.55
CA SER A 164 -21.47 -16.72 5.62
C SER A 164 -21.09 -15.34 6.15
N ASP A 165 -19.80 -15.05 6.21
CA ASP A 165 -19.31 -13.90 7.00
C ASP A 165 -19.07 -12.66 6.13
N CYS A 166 -18.88 -12.82 4.81
CA CYS A 166 -18.45 -11.72 3.92
C CYS A 166 -19.33 -11.54 2.68
N LEU A 167 -19.68 -12.64 2.03
CA LEU A 167 -20.23 -12.64 0.67
C LEU A 167 -21.53 -11.82 0.55
N GLY A 168 -22.43 -11.93 1.54
CA GLY A 168 -23.71 -11.21 1.52
C GLY A 168 -23.57 -9.70 1.29
N CYS A 169 -22.61 -9.06 1.95
CA CYS A 169 -22.34 -7.62 1.81
C CYS A 169 -21.66 -7.25 0.48
N HIS A 170 -20.99 -8.22 -0.15
CA HIS A 170 -20.20 -8.02 -1.37
C HIS A 170 -20.94 -8.41 -2.66
N ILE A 171 -22.05 -9.15 -2.58
CA ILE A 171 -22.90 -9.51 -3.75
C ILE A 171 -23.26 -8.29 -4.61
N PRO A 172 -23.70 -7.14 -4.07
CA PRO A 172 -24.04 -6.00 -4.91
C PRO A 172 -22.84 -5.43 -5.69
N ALA A 173 -21.62 -5.73 -5.27
CA ALA A 173 -20.38 -5.34 -5.94
C ALA A 173 -19.80 -6.43 -6.85
N GLN A 174 -20.52 -7.54 -7.09
CA GLN A 174 -20.02 -8.67 -7.88
C GLN A 174 -19.51 -8.24 -9.28
N ALA A 175 -20.22 -7.32 -9.93
CA ALA A 175 -19.86 -6.83 -11.27
C ALA A 175 -18.52 -6.07 -11.31
N THR A 176 -18.04 -5.59 -10.17
CA THR A 176 -16.77 -4.88 -10.01
C THR A 176 -15.77 -5.73 -9.22
N ASP A 177 -15.77 -7.04 -9.49
CA ASP A 177 -14.90 -8.04 -8.86
C ASP A 177 -15.08 -8.07 -7.32
N TRP A 178 -16.34 -7.94 -6.89
CA TRP A 178 -16.77 -7.92 -5.48
C TRP A 178 -16.32 -6.71 -4.68
N ILE A 179 -15.75 -5.69 -5.32
CA ILE A 179 -15.24 -4.50 -4.64
C ILE A 179 -16.08 -3.27 -5.02
N TYR A 180 -16.55 -2.50 -4.04
CA TYR A 180 -17.23 -1.22 -4.30
C TYR A 180 -16.23 -0.14 -4.76
N VAL A 181 -15.82 -0.18 -6.02
CA VAL A 181 -14.75 0.69 -6.55
C VAL A 181 -15.13 2.17 -6.65
N GLN A 182 -16.43 2.51 -6.60
CA GLN A 182 -16.90 3.89 -6.75
C GLN A 182 -16.44 4.82 -5.61
N GLY A 183 -16.15 4.28 -4.43
CA GLY A 183 -15.61 5.06 -3.30
C GLY A 183 -14.09 5.19 -3.31
N TYR A 184 -13.40 4.68 -4.34
CA TYR A 184 -11.95 4.71 -4.42
C TYR A 184 -11.47 5.65 -5.53
N PRO A 185 -11.33 6.96 -5.25
CA PRO A 185 -10.83 7.92 -6.22
C PRO A 185 -9.46 7.54 -6.79
N ALA A 186 -8.61 6.86 -6.01
CA ALA A 186 -7.32 6.39 -6.49
C ALA A 186 -7.41 5.37 -7.65
N LEU A 187 -8.56 4.70 -7.83
CA LEU A 187 -8.77 3.74 -8.92
C LEU A 187 -9.37 4.38 -10.18
N LYS A 188 -9.77 5.65 -10.13
CA LYS A 188 -10.31 6.36 -11.30
C LYS A 188 -9.20 6.62 -12.31
N LYS A 189 -9.54 6.45 -13.59
CA LYS A 189 -8.67 6.84 -14.72
C LYS A 189 -8.54 8.35 -14.82
#